data_AF-M6HQ75-F1
#
_entry.id   AF-M6HQ75-F1
#
_cell.length_a   1.000
_cell.length_b   1.000
_cell.length_c   1.000
_cell.angle_alpha   90.00
_cell.angle_beta   90.00
_cell.angle_gamma   90.00
#
_symmetry.space_group_name_H-M   'P 1'
#
loop_
_entity.id
_entity.type
_entity.pdbx_description
1 polymer ?
#
loop_
_entity_poly.entity_id
_entity_poly.type
_entity_poly.pdbx_seq_one_letter_code
_entity_poly.pdbx_strand_id
1 'polypeptide(L)'
;MFIEEKRYIEAEKLAISLLTNNPSDVTAEYILTSAWVGLGREEAKKGNLDKAIELLQKARQKWPFDQDLKKEIELLGNISSRKNVPSNSSQNRKSNGSQTVILLDSELFRSIDDLKLELLSTIVSLKDTHSYNKEQESFSKKEILFLGLILIFTLVSSLNFYFTFLLWKRR
;
A
#
# COMPACT_ATOMS: atom_id res chain seq x y z
N MET A 1 -0.76 -6.89 25.31
CA MET A 1 -1.91 -6.66 24.39
C MET A 1 -2.29 -7.99 23.74
N PHE A 2 -3.56 -8.37 23.56
CA PHE A 2 -3.97 -9.74 23.16
C PHE A 2 -3.28 -10.31 21.91
N ILE A 3 -2.89 -9.44 20.97
CA ILE A 3 -2.10 -9.80 19.78
C ILE A 3 -0.67 -10.25 20.13
N GLU A 4 -0.05 -9.66 21.16
CA GLU A 4 1.29 -10.01 21.66
C GLU A 4 1.31 -11.37 22.37
N GLU A 5 0.18 -11.74 22.99
CA GLU A 5 -0.02 -13.04 23.64
C GLU A 5 -0.43 -14.16 22.67
N LYS A 6 -0.52 -13.86 21.36
CA LYS A 6 -1.04 -14.77 20.32
C LYS A 6 -2.47 -15.27 20.57
N ARG A 7 -3.24 -14.56 21.39
CA ARG A 7 -4.64 -14.89 21.67
C ARG A 7 -5.56 -14.27 20.63
N TYR A 8 -5.36 -14.64 19.36
CA TYR A 8 -6.02 -13.98 18.23
C TYR A 8 -7.54 -14.17 18.22
N ILE A 9 -8.05 -15.33 18.68
CA ILE A 9 -9.49 -15.59 18.82
C ILE A 9 -10.14 -14.60 19.81
N GLU A 10 -9.43 -14.28 20.88
CA GLU A 10 -9.93 -13.34 21.89
C GLU A 10 -9.81 -11.90 21.44
N ALA A 11 -8.72 -11.56 20.73
CA ALA A 11 -8.57 -10.28 20.07
C ALA A 11 -9.69 -10.03 19.05
N GLU A 12 -10.07 -11.02 18.26
CA GLU A 12 -11.21 -10.94 17.33
C GLU A 12 -12.53 -10.68 18.08
N LYS A 13 -12.83 -11.46 19.12
CA LYS A 13 -14.06 -11.26 19.93
C LYS A 13 -14.13 -9.88 20.56
N LEU A 14 -13.02 -9.40 21.11
CA LEU A 14 -12.93 -8.08 21.71
C LEU A 14 -13.14 -7.00 20.65
N ALA A 15 -12.49 -7.11 19.49
CA ALA A 15 -12.64 -6.15 18.41
C ALA A 15 -14.07 -6.10 17.86
N ILE A 16 -14.73 -7.25 17.70
CA ILE A 16 -16.15 -7.32 17.28
C ILE A 16 -17.04 -6.64 18.32
N SER A 17 -16.80 -6.88 19.62
CA SER A 17 -17.55 -6.22 20.71
C SER A 17 -17.40 -4.69 20.66
N LEU A 18 -16.17 -4.21 20.44
CA LEU A 18 -15.90 -2.77 20.30
C LEU A 18 -16.58 -2.19 19.06
N LEU A 19 -16.48 -2.86 17.90
CA LEU A 19 -17.11 -2.43 16.65
C LEU A 19 -18.65 -2.48 16.69
N THR A 20 -19.23 -3.37 17.51
CA THR A 20 -20.68 -3.43 17.71
C THR A 20 -21.19 -2.16 18.41
N ASN A 21 -20.41 -1.64 19.37
CA ASN A 21 -20.74 -0.41 20.08
C ASN A 21 -20.34 0.85 19.29
N ASN A 22 -19.26 0.77 18.52
CA ASN A 22 -18.77 1.86 17.69
C ASN A 22 -18.20 1.33 16.35
N PRO A 23 -19.01 1.29 15.27
CA PRO A 23 -18.61 0.68 14.01
C PRO A 23 -17.53 1.46 13.24
N SER A 24 -17.22 2.69 13.66
CA SER A 24 -16.19 3.53 13.05
C SER A 24 -14.91 3.63 13.90
N ASP A 25 -14.77 2.78 14.91
CA ASP A 25 -13.56 2.73 15.72
C ASP A 25 -12.39 2.11 14.94
N VAL A 26 -11.50 2.98 14.46
CA VAL A 26 -10.29 2.61 13.71
C VAL A 26 -9.38 1.69 14.52
N THR A 27 -9.35 1.83 15.85
CA THR A 27 -8.50 0.98 16.70
C THR A 27 -9.04 -0.43 16.79
N ALA A 28 -10.36 -0.58 16.94
CA ALA A 28 -11.03 -1.88 16.94
C ALA A 28 -10.93 -2.56 15.56
N GLU A 29 -11.08 -1.80 14.48
CA GLU A 29 -10.88 -2.32 13.13
C GLU A 29 -9.44 -2.82 12.89
N TYR A 30 -8.44 -2.08 13.38
CA TYR A 30 -7.05 -2.51 13.34
C TYR A 30 -6.81 -3.80 14.15
N ILE A 31 -7.38 -3.91 15.35
CA ILE A 31 -7.28 -5.12 16.19
C ILE A 31 -7.95 -6.32 15.49
N LEU A 32 -9.12 -6.12 14.87
CA LEU A 32 -9.80 -7.18 14.12
C LEU A 32 -8.96 -7.66 12.93
N THR A 33 -8.45 -6.72 12.14
CA THR A 33 -7.68 -7.02 10.93
C THR A 33 -6.36 -7.72 11.28
N SER A 34 -5.68 -7.26 12.33
CA SER A 34 -4.46 -7.91 12.84
C SER A 34 -4.73 -9.29 13.45
N ALA A 35 -5.88 -9.49 14.11
CA ALA A 35 -6.31 -10.79 14.61
C ALA A 35 -6.53 -11.79 13.46
N TRP A 36 -7.16 -11.38 12.35
CA TRP A 36 -7.31 -12.23 11.17
C TRP A 36 -5.98 -12.64 10.54
N VAL A 37 -5.00 -11.74 10.48
CA VAL A 37 -3.64 -12.08 10.01
C VAL A 37 -2.99 -13.12 10.93
N GLY A 38 -3.11 -12.93 12.25
CA GLY A 38 -2.60 -13.86 13.24
C GLY A 38 -3.25 -15.25 13.13
N LEU A 39 -4.58 -15.31 13.07
CA LEU A 39 -5.33 -16.55 12.88
C LEU A 39 -4.98 -17.24 11.56
N GLY A 40 -4.89 -16.48 10.46
CA GLY A 40 -4.50 -17.01 9.16
C GLY A 40 -3.13 -17.69 9.19
N ARG A 41 -2.15 -17.07 9.86
CA ARG A 41 -0.82 -17.65 10.06
C ARG A 41 -0.82 -18.90 10.92
N GLU A 42 -1.66 -18.95 11.96
CA GLU A 42 -1.80 -20.14 12.79
C GLU A 42 -2.46 -21.30 12.02
N GLU A 43 -3.52 -21.03 11.28
CA GLU A 43 -4.19 -22.03 10.45
C GLU A 43 -3.27 -22.55 9.33
N ALA A 44 -2.44 -21.68 8.74
CA ALA A 44 -1.42 -22.09 7.79
C ALA A 44 -0.40 -23.06 8.41
N LYS A 45 0.05 -22.79 9.65
CA LYS A 45 0.95 -23.68 10.39
C LYS A 45 0.30 -25.01 10.76
N LYS A 46 -1.02 -25.03 11.02
CA LYS A 46 -1.79 -26.25 11.25
C LYS A 46 -2.02 -27.06 9.95
N GLY A 47 -1.68 -26.50 8.79
CA GLY A 47 -1.87 -27.13 7.48
C GLY A 47 -3.24 -26.89 6.86
N ASN A 48 -4.08 -26.05 7.49
CA ASN A 48 -5.39 -25.64 6.98
C ASN A 48 -5.23 -24.45 6.03
N LEU A 49 -4.62 -24.70 4.87
CA LEU A 49 -4.24 -23.64 3.92
C LEU A 49 -5.44 -22.86 3.38
N ASP A 50 -6.58 -23.52 3.14
CA ASP A 50 -7.76 -22.85 2.57
C ASP A 50 -8.36 -21.84 3.56
N LYS A 51 -8.50 -22.22 4.84
CA LYS A 51 -8.94 -21.31 5.91
C LYS A 51 -7.96 -20.18 6.15
N ALA A 52 -6.66 -20.47 6.07
CA ALA A 52 -5.62 -19.47 6.20
C ALA A 52 -5.72 -18.41 5.09
N ILE A 53 -5.87 -18.84 3.84
CA ILE A 53 -6.03 -17.96 2.69
C ILE A 53 -7.29 -17.10 2.83
N GLU A 54 -8.42 -17.69 3.25
CA GLU A 54 -9.67 -16.94 3.45
C GLU A 54 -9.50 -15.81 4.48
N LEU A 55 -8.89 -16.11 5.64
CA LEU A 55 -8.66 -15.12 6.70
C LEU A 55 -7.70 -14.01 6.25
N LEU A 56 -6.61 -14.36 5.58
CA LEU A 56 -5.66 -13.38 5.06
C LEU A 56 -6.26 -12.52 3.95
N GLN A 57 -7.14 -13.08 3.11
CA GLN A 57 -7.88 -12.31 2.11
C GLN A 57 -8.83 -11.30 2.74
N LYS A 58 -9.52 -11.65 3.84
CA LYS A 58 -10.35 -10.70 4.61
C LYS A 58 -9.51 -9.53 5.14
N ALA A 59 -8.32 -9.83 5.68
CA ALA A 59 -7.40 -8.78 6.13
C ALA A 59 -6.92 -7.89 4.96
N ARG A 60 -6.63 -8.48 3.80
CA ARG A 60 -6.17 -7.75 2.61
C ARG A 60 -7.19 -6.76 2.06
N GLN A 61 -8.49 -7.03 2.22
CA GLN A 61 -9.53 -6.06 1.83
C GLN A 61 -9.40 -4.75 2.62
N LYS A 62 -8.93 -4.81 3.87
CA LYS A 62 -8.68 -3.63 4.72
C LYS A 62 -7.32 -3.00 4.45
N TRP A 63 -6.31 -3.80 4.12
CA TRP A 63 -4.95 -3.32 3.81
C TRP A 63 -4.52 -3.69 2.38
N PRO A 64 -5.07 -3.03 1.34
CA PRO A 64 -4.82 -3.40 -0.06
C PRO A 64 -3.38 -3.15 -0.53
N PHE A 65 -2.65 -2.28 0.16
CA PHE A 65 -1.26 -1.92 -0.18
C PHE A 65 -0.20 -2.74 0.55
N ASP A 66 -0.62 -3.65 1.44
CA ASP A 66 0.31 -4.52 2.17
C ASP A 66 0.89 -5.59 1.22
N GLN A 67 2.13 -5.35 0.78
CA GLN A 67 2.86 -6.22 -0.13
C GLN A 67 3.24 -7.54 0.53
N ASP A 68 3.47 -7.55 1.84
CA ASP A 68 3.88 -8.76 2.57
C ASP A 68 2.69 -9.70 2.71
N LEU A 69 1.51 -9.16 3.04
CA LEU A 69 0.27 -9.91 3.06
C LEU A 69 -0.09 -10.48 1.68
N LYS A 70 0.13 -9.71 0.61
CA LYS A 70 -0.08 -10.20 -0.77
C LYS A 70 0.83 -11.38 -1.10
N LYS A 71 2.14 -11.26 -0.86
CA LYS A 71 3.11 -12.33 -1.10
C LYS A 71 2.78 -13.57 -0.28
N GLU A 72 2.39 -13.39 0.99
CA GLU A 72 2.02 -14.51 1.88
C GLU A 72 0.81 -15.29 1.34
N ILE A 73 -0.23 -14.61 0.89
CA ILE A 73 -1.41 -15.25 0.26
C ILE A 73 -1.02 -16.02 -1.01
N GLU A 74 -0.20 -15.42 -1.87
CA GLU A 74 0.27 -16.07 -3.11
C GLU A 74 1.10 -17.32 -2.82
N LEU A 75 2.00 -17.26 -1.83
CA LEU A 75 2.79 -18.40 -1.38
C LEU A 75 1.91 -19.54 -0.86
N LEU A 76 0.96 -19.24 0.04
CA LEU A 76 0.05 -20.24 0.58
C LEU A 76 -0.85 -20.83 -0.52
N GLY A 77 -1.31 -20.02 -1.46
CA GLY A 77 -2.08 -20.46 -2.63
C GLY A 77 -1.30 -21.43 -3.52
N ASN A 78 -0.01 -21.13 -3.79
CA ASN A 78 0.87 -22.02 -4.55
C ASN A 78 1.15 -23.35 -3.84
N ILE A 79 1.22 -23.35 -2.51
CA ILE A 79 1.39 -24.58 -1.72
C ILE A 79 0.10 -25.41 -1.75
N SER A 80 -1.08 -24.77 -1.60
CA SER A 80 -2.37 -25.45 -1.65
C SER A 80 -2.60 -26.10 -3.04
N SER A 81 -2.33 -25.37 -4.12
CA SER A 81 -2.51 -25.87 -5.49
C SER A 81 -1.57 -27.04 -5.83
N ARG A 82 -0.32 -27.02 -5.36
CA ARG A 82 0.62 -28.15 -5.53
C ARG A 82 0.23 -29.39 -4.73
N LYS A 83 -0.38 -29.22 -3.54
CA LYS A 83 -0.80 -30.34 -2.68
C LYS A 83 -1.98 -31.13 -3.26
N ASN A 84 -2.78 -30.51 -4.13
CA ASN A 84 -3.94 -31.13 -4.78
C ASN A 84 -3.60 -31.89 -6.08
N VAL A 85 -2.34 -31.94 -6.50
CA VAL A 85 -1.91 -32.85 -7.56
C VAL A 85 -1.69 -34.23 -6.90
N PRO A 86 -2.53 -35.25 -7.18
CA PRO A 86 -2.31 -36.57 -6.62
C PRO A 86 -0.95 -37.07 -7.11
N SER A 87 -0.06 -37.38 -6.15
CA SER A 87 1.22 -38.04 -6.37
C SER A 87 1.06 -39.50 -6.83
N ASN A 88 0.21 -39.74 -7.83
CA ASN A 88 0.15 -41.00 -8.54
C ASN A 88 1.11 -40.94 -9.73
N SER A 89 2.39 -41.15 -9.48
CA SER A 89 3.33 -41.53 -10.53
C SER A 89 4.24 -42.67 -10.09
N SER A 90 3.61 -43.79 -9.68
CA SER A 90 4.19 -45.11 -9.94
C SER A 90 3.93 -45.48 -11.41
N GLN A 91 4.58 -44.78 -12.34
CA GLN A 91 4.66 -45.23 -13.73
C GLN A 91 6.11 -45.47 -14.11
N ASN A 92 6.49 -46.71 -13.88
CA ASN A 92 7.52 -47.41 -14.62
C ASN A 92 7.18 -47.34 -16.12
N ARG A 93 7.66 -46.30 -16.80
CA ARG A 93 7.56 -46.16 -18.27
C ARG A 93 8.95 -45.93 -18.84
N LYS A 94 9.49 -47.05 -19.30
CA LYS A 94 10.47 -47.22 -20.38
C LYS A 94 10.56 -45.96 -21.26
N SER A 95 11.74 -45.36 -21.28
CA SER A 95 12.10 -44.25 -22.16
C SER A 95 11.94 -44.67 -23.61
N ASN A 96 11.05 -44.01 -24.34
CA ASN A 96 11.19 -43.81 -25.77
C ASN A 96 10.27 -42.67 -26.23
N GLY A 97 10.87 -41.68 -26.90
CA GLY A 97 10.23 -40.86 -27.92
C GLY A 97 9.12 -39.93 -27.47
N SER A 98 9.51 -38.69 -27.18
CA SER A 98 8.79 -37.41 -27.40
C SER A 98 8.95 -36.52 -26.17
N GLN A 99 10.01 -35.73 -26.17
CA GLN A 99 10.14 -34.59 -25.26
C GLN A 99 9.04 -33.58 -25.64
N THR A 100 7.88 -33.64 -24.97
CA THR A 100 7.05 -32.46 -24.84
C THR A 100 7.75 -31.56 -23.83
N VAL A 101 8.78 -30.86 -24.31
CA VAL A 101 9.27 -29.66 -23.65
C VAL A 101 8.04 -28.76 -23.55
N ILE A 102 7.52 -28.60 -22.34
CA ILE A 102 6.58 -27.52 -22.05
C ILE A 102 7.41 -26.26 -22.30
N LEU A 103 7.36 -25.76 -23.53
CA LEU A 103 7.85 -24.45 -23.90
C LEU A 103 6.97 -23.50 -23.10
N LEU A 104 7.40 -23.17 -21.87
CA LEU A 104 7.00 -21.92 -21.26
C LEU A 104 7.37 -20.87 -22.29
N ASP A 105 6.34 -20.34 -22.92
CA ASP A 105 6.43 -19.51 -24.10
C ASP A 105 7.41 -18.36 -23.80
N SER A 106 8.57 -18.37 -24.43
CA SER A 106 9.62 -17.36 -24.19
C SER A 106 9.08 -15.95 -24.46
N GLU A 107 8.05 -15.84 -25.28
CA GLU A 107 7.30 -14.62 -25.55
C GLU A 107 6.48 -14.15 -24.34
N LEU A 108 5.87 -15.08 -23.59
CA LEU A 108 5.10 -14.76 -22.40
C LEU A 108 6.02 -14.26 -21.27
N PHE A 109 7.16 -14.89 -21.07
CA PHE A 109 8.15 -14.42 -20.08
C PHE A 109 8.69 -13.03 -20.43
N ARG A 110 8.98 -12.80 -21.71
CA ARG A 110 9.43 -11.50 -22.22
C ARG A 110 8.36 -10.41 -22.07
N SER A 111 7.08 -10.75 -22.31
CA SER A 111 5.96 -9.81 -22.10
C SER A 111 5.78 -9.43 -20.62
N ILE A 112 6.01 -10.37 -19.70
CA ILE A 112 5.93 -10.11 -18.26
C ILE A 112 7.07 -9.19 -17.81
N ASP A 113 8.27 -9.38 -18.33
CA ASP A 113 9.41 -8.52 -18.03
C ASP A 113 9.22 -7.11 -18.62
N ASP A 114 8.71 -6.99 -19.85
CA ASP A 114 8.37 -5.69 -20.45
C ASP A 114 7.28 -4.96 -19.64
N LEU A 115 6.23 -5.67 -19.22
CA LEU A 115 5.17 -5.12 -18.35
C LEU A 115 5.71 -4.64 -16.99
N LYS A 116 6.66 -5.39 -16.40
CA LYS A 116 7.33 -4.97 -15.17
C LYS A 116 8.11 -3.68 -15.36
N LEU A 117 8.83 -3.55 -16.48
CA LEU A 117 9.61 -2.35 -16.79
C LEU A 117 8.70 -1.14 -17.02
N GLU A 118 7.58 -1.32 -17.72
CA GLU A 118 6.59 -0.26 -17.96
C GLU A 118 5.87 0.17 -16.66
N LEU A 119 5.58 -0.79 -15.77
CA LEU A 119 5.04 -0.48 -14.45
C LEU A 119 6.06 0.32 -13.60
N LEU A 120 7.32 -0.13 -13.57
CA LEU A 120 8.39 0.57 -12.85
C LEU A 120 8.61 1.99 -13.39
N SER A 121 8.60 2.16 -14.72
CA SER A 121 8.75 3.49 -15.33
C SER A 121 7.56 4.39 -15.01
N THR A 122 6.34 3.84 -14.96
CA THR A 122 5.13 4.57 -14.57
C THR A 122 5.16 4.97 -13.10
N ILE A 123 5.65 4.11 -12.21
CA ILE A 123 5.83 4.47 -10.78
C ILE A 123 6.86 5.59 -10.64
N VAL A 124 7.97 5.50 -11.37
CA VAL A 124 9.02 6.53 -11.33
C VAL A 124 8.47 7.86 -11.85
N SER A 125 7.76 7.88 -12.98
CA SER A 125 7.16 9.11 -13.51
C SER A 125 6.10 9.70 -12.58
N LEU A 126 5.30 8.87 -11.91
CA LEU A 126 4.33 9.32 -10.90
C LEU A 126 5.02 9.86 -9.65
N LYS A 127 6.13 9.26 -9.23
CA LYS A 127 6.93 9.74 -8.11
C LYS A 127 7.61 11.07 -8.44
N ASP A 128 8.12 11.22 -9.65
CA ASP A 128 8.77 12.44 -10.10
C ASP A 128 7.76 13.57 -10.31
N THR A 129 6.57 13.28 -10.85
CA THR A 129 5.47 14.26 -10.92
C THR A 129 4.96 14.67 -9.55
N HIS A 130 4.84 13.73 -8.59
CA HIS A 130 4.51 14.07 -7.21
C HIS A 130 5.61 14.91 -6.54
N SER A 131 6.89 14.61 -6.78
CA SER A 131 8.01 15.38 -6.26
C SER A 131 8.07 16.78 -6.87
N TYR A 132 7.84 16.90 -8.17
CA TYR A 132 7.76 18.17 -8.90
C TYR A 132 6.59 19.05 -8.39
N ASN A 133 5.41 18.47 -8.20
CA ASN A 133 4.26 19.19 -7.64
C ASN A 133 4.51 19.66 -6.20
N LYS A 134 5.21 18.85 -5.40
CA LYS A 134 5.61 19.21 -4.03
C LYS A 134 6.65 20.35 -4.01
N GLU A 135 7.59 20.34 -4.95
CA GLU A 135 8.57 21.41 -5.12
C GLU A 135 7.90 22.71 -5.59
N GLN A 136 6.97 22.65 -6.55
CA GLN A 136 6.17 23.80 -6.98
C GLN A 136 5.33 24.38 -5.85
N GLU A 137 4.65 23.57 -5.04
CA GLU A 137 3.93 24.08 -3.87
C GLU A 137 4.85 24.80 -2.88
N SER A 138 6.06 24.26 -2.67
CA SER A 138 7.03 24.87 -1.77
C SER A 138 7.57 26.20 -2.32
N PHE A 139 7.72 26.30 -3.65
CA PHE A 139 8.15 27.51 -4.33
C PHE A 139 7.05 28.58 -4.30
N SER A 140 5.80 28.20 -4.62
CA SER A 140 4.63 29.08 -4.58
C SER A 140 4.37 29.65 -3.19
N LYS A 141 4.54 28.84 -2.12
CA LYS A 141 4.43 29.33 -0.73
C LYS A 141 5.48 30.41 -0.42
N LYS A 142 6.70 30.28 -0.94
CA LYS A 142 7.75 31.31 -0.77
C LYS A 142 7.41 32.58 -1.55
N GLU A 143 6.95 32.45 -2.80
CA GLU A 143 6.53 33.59 -3.62
C GLU A 143 5.41 34.41 -2.98
N ILE A 144 4.41 33.75 -2.40
CA ILE A 144 3.32 34.41 -1.68
C ILE A 144 3.85 35.23 -0.49
N LEU A 145 4.82 34.70 0.27
CA LEU A 145 5.45 35.43 1.37
C LEU A 145 6.25 36.64 0.87
N PHE A 146 7.01 36.50 -0.22
CA PHE A 146 7.74 37.61 -0.83
C PHE A 146 6.81 38.69 -1.37
N LEU A 147 5.71 38.32 -2.03
CA LEU A 147 4.68 39.25 -2.49
C LEU A 147 4.05 40.03 -1.32
N GLY A 148 3.77 39.35 -0.20
CA GLY A 148 3.29 40.00 1.02
C GLY A 148 4.27 41.03 1.58
N LEU A 149 5.56 40.69 1.64
CA LEU A 149 6.62 41.60 2.09
C LEU A 149 6.74 42.83 1.19
N ILE A 150 6.75 42.63 -0.13
CA ILE A 150 6.81 43.73 -1.10
C ILE A 150 5.59 44.64 -0.94
N LEU A 151 4.39 44.07 -0.78
CA LEU A 151 3.16 44.83 -0.57
C LEU A 151 3.26 45.72 0.68
N ILE A 152 3.74 45.18 1.81
CA ILE A 152 3.92 45.94 3.05
C ILE A 152 4.91 47.09 2.84
N PHE A 153 6.05 46.84 2.19
CA PHE A 153 7.03 47.88 1.88
C PHE A 153 6.46 48.99 0.98
N THR A 154 5.69 48.63 -0.04
CA THR A 154 5.04 49.60 -0.94
C THR A 154 4.00 50.45 -0.19
N LEU A 155 3.23 49.84 0.71
CA LEU A 155 2.27 50.55 1.55
C LEU A 155 2.96 51.54 2.49
N VAL A 156 3.99 51.11 3.21
CA VAL A 156 4.77 51.98 4.12
C VAL A 156 5.39 53.14 3.34
N SER A 157 5.98 52.85 2.18
CA SER A 157 6.57 53.88 1.31
C SER A 157 5.52 54.89 0.82
N SER A 158 4.35 54.41 0.38
CA SER A 158 3.25 55.26 -0.08
C SER A 158 2.69 56.16 1.04
N LEU A 159 2.57 55.64 2.26
CA LEU A 159 2.12 56.40 3.43
C LEU A 159 3.13 57.50 3.76
N ASN A 160 4.41 57.16 3.77
CA ASN A 160 5.48 58.10 4.05
C ASN A 160 5.55 59.24 3.00
N PHE A 161 5.35 58.89 1.73
CA PHE A 161 5.23 59.87 0.65
C PHE A 161 4.01 60.79 0.84
N TYR A 162 2.85 60.23 1.20
CA TYR A 162 1.64 61.00 1.47
C TYR A 162 1.81 61.97 2.65
N PHE A 163 2.47 61.54 3.73
CA PHE A 163 2.79 62.41 4.86
C PHE A 163 3.73 63.54 4.48
N THR A 164 4.77 63.25 3.70
CA THR A 164 5.72 64.27 3.22
C THR A 164 5.03 65.27 2.30
N PHE A 165 4.15 64.81 1.41
CA PHE A 165 3.34 65.67 0.55
C PHE A 165 2.39 66.57 1.36
N LEU A 166 1.72 66.03 2.39
CA LEU A 166 0.88 66.82 3.29
C LEU A 166 1.68 67.89 4.06
N LEU A 167 2.86 67.55 4.57
CA LEU A 167 3.74 68.48 5.25
C LEU A 167 4.24 69.59 4.31
N TRP A 168 4.54 69.25 3.06
CA TRP A 168 4.94 70.23 2.06
C TRP A 168 3.79 71.18 1.67
N LYS A 169 2.57 70.65 1.46
CA LYS A 169 1.38 71.46 1.12
C LYS A 169 0.96 72.43 2.24
N ARG A 170 1.31 72.12 3.48
CA ARG A 170 0.95 72.94 4.67
C ARG A 170 1.96 74.04 4.97
N ARG A 171 3.06 74.12 4.22
CA ARG A 171 4.08 75.17 4.29
C ARG A 171 3.90 76.16 3.15
#